data_AF-A0A8X6GDF1-F1
#
_entry.id   AF-A0A8X6GDF1-F1
#
_cell.length_a   1.000
_cell.length_b   1.000
_cell.length_c   1.000
_cell.angle_alpha   90.00
_cell.angle_beta   90.00
_cell.angle_gamma   90.00
#
_symmetry.space_group_name_H-M   'P 1'
#
loop_
_entity.id
_entity.type
_entity.pdbx_description
1 polymer ?
#
loop_
_entity_poly.entity_id
_entity_poly.type
_entity_poly.pdbx_seq_one_letter_code
_entity_poly.pdbx_strand_id
1 'polypeptide(L)'
;MFFQWGALLAQFHNGTEDLLCPDLVKKPILYNLDHVFDIRKYTQGLPEEHCNLVFNILDNYESNIKKCLTELPKGFLHGDFNGYNVLAREESSKSATKTYVIDGILDFEDMHYGNYVWDIGLMIAHMFEECTKIDAVEAGGHAMAGYLSRRRLSDEELSFVKMCIECRLSQALILCAYSGRLDPTNSYVAEWSDGNARYKILQKISGIPNAELQEKWQNIFKLYSKKK
;
A
#
# COMPACT_ATOMS: atom_id res chain seq x y z
N MET A 1 -16.71 0.71 -3.84
CA MET A 1 -15.69 -0.33 -3.60
C MET A 1 -14.42 0.24 -2.98
N PHE A 2 -13.65 1.13 -3.62
CA PHE A 2 -12.38 1.68 -3.04
C PHE A 2 -12.53 2.23 -1.61
N PHE A 3 -13.56 3.03 -1.34
CA PHE A 3 -13.86 3.50 0.02
C PHE A 3 -14.08 2.36 1.02
N GLN A 4 -14.80 1.30 0.63
CA GLN A 4 -15.04 0.16 1.53
C GLN A 4 -13.75 -0.61 1.80
N TRP A 5 -12.86 -0.68 0.81
CA TRP A 5 -11.57 -1.34 0.94
C TRP A 5 -10.70 -0.66 2.00
N GLY A 6 -10.53 0.66 1.93
CA GLY A 6 -9.81 1.39 2.97
C GLY A 6 -10.52 1.36 4.33
N ALA A 7 -11.85 1.37 4.35
CA ALA A 7 -12.62 1.22 5.58
C ALA A 7 -12.47 -0.17 6.22
N LEU A 8 -12.21 -1.21 5.43
CA LEU A 8 -11.94 -2.57 5.90
C LEU A 8 -10.55 -2.66 6.53
N LEU A 9 -9.53 -2.06 5.93
CA LEU A 9 -8.18 -2.00 6.52
C LEU A 9 -8.19 -1.30 7.89
N ALA A 10 -8.88 -0.16 8.00
CA ALA A 10 -9.01 0.53 9.28
C ALA A 10 -9.77 -0.29 10.33
N GLN A 11 -10.77 -1.07 9.91
CA GLN A 11 -11.46 -2.00 10.80
C GLN A 11 -10.54 -3.12 11.28
N PHE A 12 -9.69 -3.66 10.40
CA PHE A 12 -8.67 -4.62 10.79
C PHE A 12 -7.70 -4.04 11.84
N HIS A 13 -7.11 -2.87 11.57
CA HIS A 13 -6.21 -2.20 12.53
C HIS A 13 -6.87 -1.92 13.88
N ASN A 14 -8.12 -1.43 13.88
CA ASN A 14 -8.85 -1.21 15.13
C ASN A 14 -9.17 -2.53 15.86
N GLY A 15 -9.51 -3.59 15.11
CA GLY A 15 -9.84 -4.90 15.66
C GLY A 15 -8.64 -5.65 16.23
N THR A 16 -7.43 -5.32 15.80
CA THR A 16 -6.17 -5.93 16.27
C THR A 16 -5.37 -5.03 17.21
N GLU A 17 -5.87 -3.83 17.55
CA GLU A 17 -5.17 -2.86 18.40
C GLU A 17 -4.82 -3.42 19.79
N ASP A 18 -5.73 -4.20 20.37
CA ASP A 18 -5.57 -4.83 21.69
C ASP A 18 -5.03 -6.28 21.61
N LEU A 19 -4.64 -6.74 20.42
CA LEU A 19 -4.13 -8.10 20.25
C LEU A 19 -2.77 -8.24 20.94
N LEU A 20 -2.61 -9.28 21.77
CA LEU A 20 -1.36 -9.62 22.43
C LEU A 20 -0.79 -10.91 21.86
N CYS A 21 0.19 -10.79 20.97
CA CYS A 21 0.89 -11.95 20.41
C CYS A 21 2.41 -11.69 20.35
N PRO A 22 3.16 -11.98 21.44
CA PRO A 22 4.58 -11.66 21.54
C PRO A 22 5.46 -12.28 20.44
N ASP A 23 5.09 -13.45 19.94
CA ASP A 23 5.83 -14.12 18.87
C ASP A 23 5.65 -13.41 17.54
N LEU A 24 4.43 -12.92 17.27
CA LEU A 24 4.13 -12.17 16.05
C LEU A 24 4.79 -10.78 16.04
N VAL A 25 5.01 -10.19 17.22
CA VAL A 25 5.77 -8.93 17.36
C VAL A 25 7.23 -9.09 16.95
N LYS A 26 7.81 -10.28 17.14
CA LYS A 26 9.23 -10.56 16.84
C LYS A 26 9.44 -11.16 15.46
N LYS A 27 8.36 -11.44 14.72
CA LYS A 27 8.42 -12.12 13.43
C LYS A 27 9.14 -11.23 12.41
N PRO A 28 10.27 -11.68 11.83
CA PRO A 28 10.94 -10.93 10.77
C PRO A 28 10.13 -11.05 9.49
N ILE A 29 9.83 -9.92 8.84
CA ILE A 29 9.19 -9.87 7.52
C ILE A 29 10.05 -9.01 6.61
N LEU A 30 10.65 -9.62 5.58
CA LEU A 30 11.48 -8.91 4.60
C LEU A 30 10.71 -7.78 3.88
N TYR A 31 9.38 -7.94 3.78
CA TYR A 31 8.49 -6.99 3.12
C TYR A 31 8.07 -5.81 4.00
N ASN A 32 8.53 -5.74 5.25
CA ASN A 32 8.22 -4.62 6.15
C ASN A 32 9.00 -3.36 5.75
N LEU A 33 8.45 -2.18 6.08
CA LEU A 33 9.06 -0.87 5.84
C LEU A 33 10.49 -0.80 6.38
N ASP A 34 10.75 -1.40 7.56
CA ASP A 34 12.07 -1.42 8.20
C ASP A 34 13.18 -2.06 7.34
N HIS A 35 12.80 -2.90 6.37
CA HIS A 35 13.71 -3.61 5.47
C HIS A 35 13.75 -3.03 4.06
N VAL A 36 13.07 -1.90 3.80
CA VAL A 36 13.04 -1.27 2.48
C VAL A 36 14.44 -0.89 2.00
N PHE A 37 15.34 -0.45 2.88
CA PHE A 37 16.72 -0.16 2.47
C PHE A 37 17.50 -1.45 2.11
N ASP A 38 17.24 -2.55 2.82
CA ASP A 38 17.96 -3.82 2.66
C ASP A 38 17.76 -4.44 1.27
N ILE A 39 16.67 -4.09 0.57
CA ILE A 39 16.36 -4.63 -0.75
C ILE A 39 17.33 -4.14 -1.83
N ARG A 40 18.15 -3.11 -1.57
CA ARG A 40 19.21 -2.66 -2.49
C ARG A 40 20.14 -3.78 -2.95
N LYS A 41 20.32 -4.82 -2.11
CA LYS A 41 21.12 -6.01 -2.46
C LYS A 41 20.52 -6.87 -3.58
N TYR A 42 19.23 -6.69 -3.88
CA TYR A 42 18.49 -7.43 -4.91
C TYR A 42 18.31 -6.63 -6.21
N THR A 43 19.08 -5.57 -6.43
CA THR A 43 18.93 -4.69 -7.61
C THR A 43 19.36 -5.34 -8.93
N GLN A 44 19.91 -6.55 -8.89
CA GLN A 44 20.28 -7.29 -10.09
C GLN A 44 19.03 -7.63 -10.92
N GLY A 45 18.96 -7.11 -12.14
CA GLY A 45 17.81 -7.28 -13.04
C GLY A 45 16.91 -6.06 -13.12
N LEU A 46 17.06 -5.07 -12.22
CA LEU A 46 16.34 -3.79 -12.34
C LEU A 46 16.85 -3.03 -13.58
N PRO A 47 15.96 -2.56 -14.48
CA PRO A 47 16.36 -1.76 -15.63
C PRO A 47 17.08 -0.47 -15.21
N GLU A 48 18.13 -0.09 -15.95
CA GLU A 48 18.94 1.10 -15.65
C GLU A 48 18.10 2.38 -15.59
N GLU A 49 17.10 2.50 -16.46
CA GLU A 49 16.15 3.61 -16.47
C GLU A 49 15.30 3.72 -15.20
N HIS A 50 15.12 2.63 -14.44
CA HIS A 50 14.35 2.61 -13.19
C HIS A 50 15.24 2.95 -11.99
N CYS A 51 16.53 2.61 -12.05
CA CYS A 51 17.49 2.72 -10.95
C CYS A 51 17.53 4.10 -10.30
N ASN A 52 17.60 5.17 -11.09
CA ASN A 52 17.75 6.53 -10.55
C ASN A 52 16.61 6.93 -9.62
N LEU A 53 15.36 6.74 -10.06
CA LEU A 53 14.19 7.10 -9.25
C LEU A 53 14.07 6.20 -8.03
N VAL A 54 14.24 4.88 -8.22
CA VAL A 54 14.15 3.90 -7.14
C VAL A 54 15.21 4.18 -6.07
N PHE A 55 16.46 4.42 -6.44
CA PHE A 55 17.52 4.72 -5.47
C PHE A 55 17.31 6.05 -4.75
N ASN A 56 16.84 7.09 -5.44
CA ASN A 56 16.48 8.35 -4.80
C ASN A 56 15.40 8.16 -3.72
N ILE A 57 14.39 7.32 -3.98
CA ILE A 57 13.34 7.00 -3.00
C ILE A 57 13.92 6.26 -1.79
N LEU A 58 14.76 5.24 -2.03
CA LEU A 58 15.39 4.46 -0.96
C LEU A 58 16.34 5.32 -0.09
N ASP A 59 17.08 6.25 -0.70
CA ASP A 59 17.95 7.20 0.03
C ASP A 59 17.14 8.24 0.82
N ASN A 60 16.03 8.70 0.25
CA ASN A 60 15.10 9.60 0.93
C ASN A 60 14.47 8.92 2.16
N TYR A 61 14.08 7.66 2.04
CA TYR A 61 13.57 6.86 3.16
C TYR A 61 14.59 6.75 4.30
N GLU A 62 15.83 6.34 3.99
CA GLU A 62 16.89 6.15 5.00
C GLU A 62 17.25 7.47 5.69
N SER A 63 17.27 8.58 4.95
CA SER A 63 17.67 9.88 5.47
C SER A 63 16.59 10.56 6.31
N ASN A 64 15.32 10.43 5.92
CA ASN A 64 14.23 11.27 6.43
C ASN A 64 13.17 10.51 7.24
N ILE A 65 12.91 9.23 6.98
CA ILE A 65 11.82 8.49 7.64
C ILE A 65 12.32 7.62 8.76
N LYS A 66 13.44 6.92 8.58
CA LYS A 66 13.90 5.91 9.55
C LYS A 66 13.98 6.43 10.99
N LYS A 67 14.31 7.73 11.14
CA LYS A 67 14.39 8.41 12.44
C LYS A 67 13.01 8.74 13.04
N CYS A 68 11.99 8.94 12.22
CA CYS A 68 10.63 9.27 12.65
C CYS A 68 9.74 8.03 12.88
N LEU A 69 10.09 6.87 12.32
CA LEU A 69 9.30 5.64 12.45
C LEU A 69 9.13 5.15 13.89
N THR A 70 10.04 5.49 14.81
CA THR A 70 9.93 5.11 16.22
C THR A 70 8.77 5.79 16.91
N GLU A 71 8.39 7.00 16.47
CA GLU A 71 7.36 7.83 17.09
C GLU A 71 5.98 7.65 16.44
N LEU A 72 5.92 7.09 15.24
CA LEU A 72 4.67 6.83 14.55
C LEU A 72 3.90 5.67 15.21
N PRO A 73 2.55 5.74 15.26
CA PRO A 73 1.73 4.66 15.81
C PRO A 73 2.01 3.29 15.17
N LYS A 74 2.10 2.26 16.01
CA LYS A 74 2.37 0.87 15.63
C LYS A 74 1.28 -0.08 16.08
N GLY A 75 1.16 -1.19 15.38
CA GLY A 75 0.26 -2.29 15.69
C GLY A 75 0.45 -3.44 14.72
N PHE A 76 -0.49 -4.37 14.71
CA PHE A 76 -0.47 -5.44 13.74
C PHE A 76 -0.94 -4.96 12.37
N LEU A 77 -0.07 -5.14 11.39
CA LEU A 77 -0.31 -4.93 9.96
C LEU A 77 -0.72 -6.26 9.34
N HIS A 78 -1.57 -6.20 8.31
CA HIS A 78 -1.89 -7.36 7.50
C HIS A 78 -0.65 -7.82 6.72
N GLY A 79 0.12 -6.87 6.17
CA GLY A 79 1.39 -7.15 5.51
C GLY A 79 1.28 -7.51 4.03
N ASP A 80 0.12 -8.00 3.59
CA ASP A 80 -0.18 -8.23 2.16
C ASP A 80 -1.63 -7.88 1.77
N PHE A 81 -2.09 -6.67 2.14
CA PHE A 81 -3.48 -6.23 1.93
C PHE A 81 -3.76 -5.76 0.47
N ASN A 82 -3.67 -6.69 -0.48
CA ASN A 82 -3.92 -6.48 -1.92
C ASN A 82 -5.33 -6.97 -2.36
N GLY A 83 -5.69 -6.78 -3.64
CA GLY A 83 -7.04 -7.09 -4.11
C GLY A 83 -7.39 -8.57 -4.22
N TYR A 84 -6.38 -9.45 -4.24
CA TYR A 84 -6.58 -10.90 -4.19
C TYR A 84 -6.91 -11.39 -2.78
N ASN A 85 -6.49 -10.64 -1.75
CA ASN A 85 -6.70 -10.97 -0.34
C ASN A 85 -7.94 -10.31 0.27
N VAL A 86 -8.80 -9.71 -0.56
CA VAL A 86 -10.03 -9.04 -0.12
C VAL A 86 -11.26 -9.68 -0.74
N LEU A 87 -12.20 -10.06 0.11
CA LEU A 87 -13.45 -10.70 -0.30
C LEU A 87 -14.55 -9.67 -0.55
N ALA A 88 -15.26 -9.87 -1.66
CA ALA A 88 -16.48 -9.15 -1.98
C ALA A 88 -17.68 -10.10 -1.89
N ARG A 89 -18.74 -9.65 -1.22
CA ARG A 89 -20.02 -10.34 -1.14
C ARG A 89 -21.06 -9.62 -1.98
N GLU A 90 -21.83 -10.37 -2.74
CA GLU A 90 -23.00 -9.81 -3.46
C GLU A 90 -24.04 -9.35 -2.42
N GLU A 91 -24.47 -8.10 -2.51
CA GLU A 91 -25.60 -7.63 -1.73
C GLU A 91 -26.89 -8.20 -2.30
N SER A 92 -27.68 -8.82 -1.45
CA SER A 92 -29.04 -9.24 -1.78
C SER A 92 -29.90 -8.00 -2.03
N SER A 93 -30.02 -7.61 -3.30
CA SER A 93 -30.83 -6.48 -3.77
C SER A 93 -31.98 -6.98 -4.65
N LYS A 94 -33.15 -6.34 -4.55
CA LYS A 94 -34.25 -6.56 -5.50
C LYS A 94 -34.00 -5.91 -6.87
N SER A 95 -32.90 -5.17 -7.01
CA SER A 95 -32.49 -4.53 -8.27
C SER A 95 -31.94 -5.56 -9.26
N ALA A 96 -32.16 -5.31 -10.55
CA ALA A 96 -31.56 -6.10 -11.63
C ALA A 96 -30.03 -5.94 -11.69
N THR A 97 -29.48 -4.89 -11.08
CA THR A 97 -28.04 -4.64 -11.01
C THR A 97 -27.46 -5.25 -9.75
N LYS A 98 -26.54 -6.19 -9.92
CA LYS A 98 -25.74 -6.75 -8.82
C LYS A 98 -24.85 -5.66 -8.21
N THR A 99 -24.93 -5.51 -6.89
CA THR A 99 -24.01 -4.68 -6.11
C THR A 99 -23.18 -5.57 -5.20
N TYR A 100 -21.94 -5.17 -4.94
CA TYR A 100 -21.02 -5.92 -4.09
C TYR A 100 -20.50 -5.03 -2.97
N VAL A 101 -20.30 -5.64 -1.81
CA VAL A 101 -19.67 -5.03 -0.64
C VAL A 101 -18.39 -5.77 -0.30
N ILE A 102 -17.36 -5.02 0.06
CA ILE A 102 -16.11 -5.59 0.58
C ILE A 102 -16.35 -6.02 2.05
N ASP A 103 -16.12 -7.29 2.37
CA ASP A 103 -16.64 -7.91 3.60
C ASP A 103 -15.73 -9.00 4.22
N GLY A 104 -14.49 -9.15 3.75
CA GLY A 104 -13.58 -10.13 4.33
C GLY A 104 -12.13 -9.93 3.90
N ILE A 105 -11.23 -10.48 4.71
CA ILE A 105 -9.79 -10.46 4.53
C ILE A 105 -9.29 -11.91 4.57
N LEU A 106 -8.41 -12.26 3.66
CA LEU A 106 -7.74 -13.55 3.59
C LEU A 106 -6.24 -13.38 3.79
N ASP A 107 -5.57 -14.50 4.03
CA ASP A 107 -4.12 -14.64 3.97
C ASP A 107 -3.32 -13.78 4.96
N PHE A 108 -3.38 -14.16 6.23
CA PHE A 108 -2.66 -13.51 7.32
C PHE A 108 -1.21 -14.00 7.45
N GLU A 109 -0.66 -14.69 6.45
CA GLU A 109 0.67 -15.28 6.55
C GLU A 109 1.77 -14.23 6.68
N ASP A 110 1.54 -13.01 6.20
CA ASP A 110 2.46 -11.87 6.30
C ASP A 110 2.13 -10.92 7.45
N MET A 111 1.16 -11.26 8.29
CA MET A 111 0.81 -10.43 9.45
C MET A 111 2.04 -10.24 10.35
N HIS A 112 2.30 -9.01 10.77
CA HIS A 112 3.45 -8.63 11.59
C HIS A 112 3.22 -7.31 12.31
N TYR A 113 4.07 -6.99 13.29
CA TYR A 113 3.99 -5.73 14.02
C TYR A 113 4.81 -4.64 13.32
N GLY A 114 4.21 -3.47 13.09
CA GLY A 114 4.84 -2.36 12.37
C GLY A 114 4.03 -1.06 12.43
N ASN A 115 4.46 -0.04 11.69
CA ASN A 115 3.75 1.25 11.63
C ASN A 115 2.51 1.15 10.74
N TYR A 116 1.34 1.57 11.25
CA TYR A 116 0.07 1.44 10.50
C TYR A 116 0.07 2.09 9.12
N VAL A 117 0.82 3.20 8.96
CA VAL A 117 0.96 3.90 7.68
C VAL A 117 1.56 3.01 6.58
N TRP A 118 2.34 1.98 6.94
CA TRP A 118 2.90 1.04 5.98
C TRP A 118 1.83 0.24 5.26
N ASP A 119 0.88 -0.34 6.00
CA ASP A 119 -0.22 -1.13 5.43
C ASP A 119 -1.14 -0.26 4.55
N ILE A 120 -1.30 1.03 4.91
CA ILE A 120 -2.02 2.01 4.08
C ILE A 120 -1.29 2.24 2.76
N GLY A 121 0.02 2.48 2.81
CA GLY A 121 0.84 2.67 1.62
C GLY A 121 0.85 1.43 0.73
N LEU A 122 0.91 0.25 1.33
CA LEU A 122 0.83 -1.04 0.65
C LEU A 122 -0.50 -1.20 -0.08
N MET A 123 -1.62 -1.03 0.63
CA MET A 123 -2.97 -1.11 0.04
C MET A 123 -3.11 -0.15 -1.16
N ILE A 124 -2.66 1.10 -1.02
CA ILE A 124 -2.79 2.10 -2.09
C ILE A 124 -1.86 1.78 -3.27
N ALA A 125 -0.64 1.27 -3.01
CA ALA A 125 0.25 0.83 -4.08
C ALA A 125 -0.38 -0.27 -4.92
N HIS A 126 -0.93 -1.32 -4.29
CA HIS A 126 -1.66 -2.38 -5.01
C HIS A 126 -2.88 -1.82 -5.76
N MET A 127 -3.63 -0.92 -5.13
CA MET A 127 -4.76 -0.27 -5.79
C MET A 127 -4.35 0.53 -7.03
N PHE A 128 -3.17 1.15 -7.05
CA PHE A 128 -2.68 1.86 -8.24
C PHE A 128 -2.39 0.90 -9.39
N GLU A 129 -1.93 -0.32 -9.11
CA GLU A 129 -1.62 -1.33 -10.12
C GLU A 129 -2.88 -2.01 -10.66
N GLU A 130 -3.85 -2.27 -9.78
CA GLU A 130 -5.06 -3.03 -10.10
C GLU A 130 -6.21 -2.15 -10.65
N CYS A 131 -6.18 -0.83 -10.43
CA CYS A 131 -7.27 0.05 -10.85
C CYS A 131 -7.24 0.32 -12.36
N THR A 132 -8.29 -0.15 -13.04
CA THR A 132 -8.49 0.05 -14.49
C THR A 132 -9.69 0.96 -14.83
N LYS A 133 -10.44 1.43 -13.82
CA LYS A 133 -11.74 2.09 -14.01
C LYS A 133 -11.69 3.61 -13.91
N ILE A 134 -10.82 4.14 -13.07
CA ILE A 134 -10.63 5.58 -12.83
C ILE A 134 -9.14 5.87 -12.69
N ASP A 135 -8.79 7.15 -12.59
CA ASP A 135 -7.43 7.55 -12.26
C ASP A 135 -6.93 6.87 -10.96
N ALA A 136 -5.78 6.22 -11.02
CA ALA A 136 -5.21 5.49 -9.88
C ALA A 136 -5.05 6.36 -8.62
N VAL A 137 -4.62 7.61 -8.78
CA VAL A 137 -4.42 8.55 -7.65
C VAL A 137 -5.78 8.93 -7.05
N GLU A 138 -6.83 9.04 -7.85
CA GLU A 138 -8.21 9.20 -7.34
C GLU A 138 -8.70 7.97 -6.60
N ALA A 139 -8.44 6.76 -7.12
CA ALA A 139 -8.78 5.52 -6.43
C ALA A 139 -8.15 5.45 -5.04
N GLY A 140 -6.85 5.78 -4.93
CA GLY A 140 -6.16 5.88 -3.64
C GLY A 140 -6.80 6.90 -2.69
N GLY A 141 -7.25 8.05 -3.21
CA GLY A 141 -7.97 9.05 -2.41
C GLY A 141 -9.31 8.55 -1.88
N HIS A 142 -10.06 7.76 -2.66
CA HIS A 142 -11.29 7.11 -2.20
C HIS A 142 -11.02 6.07 -1.11
N ALA A 143 -9.97 5.26 -1.25
CA ALA A 143 -9.55 4.32 -0.21
C ALA A 143 -9.12 5.03 1.07
N MET A 144 -8.33 6.09 0.94
CA MET A 144 -7.90 6.92 2.07
C MET A 144 -9.08 7.54 2.81
N ALA A 145 -10.08 8.04 2.07
CA ALA A 145 -11.33 8.53 2.67
C ALA A 145 -12.06 7.44 3.46
N GLY A 146 -12.04 6.20 2.96
CA GLY A 146 -12.56 5.02 3.64
C GLY A 146 -11.86 4.75 4.96
N TYR A 147 -10.53 4.69 4.94
CA TYR A 147 -9.71 4.47 6.11
C TYR A 147 -9.96 5.54 7.19
N LEU A 148 -9.87 6.81 6.79
CA LEU A 148 -10.07 7.97 7.66
C LEU A 148 -11.48 8.07 8.24
N SER A 149 -12.48 7.43 7.62
CA SER A 149 -13.83 7.36 8.17
C SER A 149 -13.95 6.48 9.42
N ARG A 150 -12.95 5.62 9.68
CA ARG A 150 -12.94 4.63 10.77
C ARG A 150 -11.77 4.80 11.74
N ARG A 151 -10.63 5.32 11.28
CA ARG A 151 -9.43 5.55 12.10
C ARG A 151 -8.80 6.89 11.74
N ARG A 152 -8.52 7.72 12.74
CA ARG A 152 -7.84 9.02 12.54
C ARG A 152 -6.34 8.78 12.37
N LEU A 153 -5.71 9.64 11.57
CA LEU A 153 -4.27 9.75 11.44
C LEU A 153 -3.85 11.17 11.83
N SER A 154 -2.68 11.30 12.44
CA SER A 154 -2.00 12.57 12.63
C SER A 154 -1.53 13.17 11.29
N ASP A 155 -1.25 14.47 11.29
CA ASP A 155 -0.68 15.15 10.11
C ASP A 155 0.68 14.55 9.72
N GLU A 156 1.43 14.06 10.72
CA GLU A 156 2.71 13.40 10.51
C GLU A 156 2.54 12.04 9.81
N GLU A 157 1.62 11.18 10.28
CA GLU A 157 1.29 9.93 9.57
C GLU A 157 0.82 10.20 8.14
N LEU A 158 -0.03 11.21 7.92
CA LEU A 158 -0.51 11.59 6.59
C LEU A 158 0.62 12.05 5.67
N SER A 159 1.64 12.71 6.21
CA SER A 159 2.81 13.15 5.44
C SER A 159 3.65 11.99 4.89
N PHE A 160 3.58 10.82 5.54
CA PHE A 160 4.36 9.63 5.19
C PHE A 160 3.67 8.67 4.23
N VAL A 161 2.36 8.80 4.01
CA VAL A 161 1.59 7.89 3.14
C VAL A 161 2.18 7.81 1.73
N LYS A 162 2.50 8.96 1.12
CA LYS A 162 3.10 8.98 -0.23
C LYS A 162 4.41 8.21 -0.27
N MET A 163 5.29 8.43 0.70
CA MET A 163 6.58 7.75 0.72
C MET A 163 6.41 6.25 0.92
N CYS A 164 5.45 5.81 1.74
CA CYS A 164 5.15 4.39 1.90
C CYS A 164 4.71 3.75 0.57
N ILE A 165 3.88 4.45 -0.23
CA ILE A 165 3.48 4.01 -1.57
C ILE A 165 4.72 3.89 -2.48
N GLU A 166 5.57 4.92 -2.51
CA GLU A 166 6.79 4.95 -3.33
C GLU A 166 7.77 3.83 -2.94
N CYS A 167 7.95 3.59 -1.64
CA CYS A 167 8.78 2.53 -1.10
C CYS A 167 8.23 1.15 -1.48
N ARG A 168 6.92 0.93 -1.35
CA ARG A 168 6.29 -0.35 -1.72
C ARG A 168 6.42 -0.64 -3.21
N LEU A 169 6.17 0.36 -4.07
CA LEU A 169 6.33 0.23 -5.53
C LEU A 169 7.79 -0.03 -5.91
N SER A 170 8.73 0.68 -5.27
CA SER A 170 10.17 0.46 -5.44
C SER A 170 10.58 -0.96 -5.04
N GLN A 171 10.02 -1.45 -3.93
CA GLN A 171 10.26 -2.81 -3.45
C GLN A 171 9.71 -3.86 -4.41
N ALA A 172 8.51 -3.66 -4.92
CA ALA A 172 7.93 -4.55 -5.93
C ALA A 172 8.77 -4.54 -7.23
N LEU A 173 9.24 -3.39 -7.71
CA LEU A 173 10.13 -3.30 -8.89
C LEU A 173 11.40 -4.12 -8.70
N ILE A 174 12.11 -3.91 -7.59
CA ILE A 174 13.37 -4.58 -7.32
C ILE A 174 13.16 -6.09 -7.18
N LEU A 175 12.21 -6.52 -6.35
CA LEU A 175 12.04 -7.92 -6.01
C LEU A 175 11.44 -8.73 -7.16
N CYS A 176 10.50 -8.18 -7.93
CA CYS A 176 9.97 -8.86 -9.12
C CYS A 176 11.05 -9.01 -10.21
N ALA A 177 11.85 -7.97 -10.47
CA ALA A 177 12.93 -8.04 -11.45
C ALA A 177 14.00 -9.06 -11.04
N TYR A 178 14.39 -9.07 -9.77
CA TYR A 178 15.33 -10.04 -9.23
C TYR A 178 14.81 -11.47 -9.32
N SER A 179 13.55 -11.69 -8.95
CA SER A 179 12.91 -13.01 -8.95
C SER A 179 12.74 -13.55 -10.37
N GLY A 180 12.33 -12.69 -11.32
CA GLY A 180 12.20 -13.08 -12.73
C GLY A 180 13.54 -13.46 -13.36
N ARG A 181 14.64 -12.87 -12.89
CA ARG A 181 15.98 -13.29 -13.28
C ARG A 181 16.38 -14.64 -12.68
N LEU A 182 16.01 -14.92 -11.44
CA LEU A 182 16.35 -16.17 -10.76
C LEU A 182 15.58 -17.36 -11.31
N ASP A 183 14.30 -17.16 -11.66
CA ASP A 183 13.47 -18.19 -12.27
C ASP A 183 12.70 -17.63 -13.49
N PRO A 184 13.36 -17.53 -14.65
CA PRO A 184 12.74 -17.01 -15.87
C PRO A 184 11.60 -17.90 -16.41
N THR A 185 11.49 -19.13 -15.93
CA THR A 185 10.45 -20.09 -16.39
C THR A 185 9.15 -19.96 -15.62
N ASN A 186 9.17 -19.28 -14.47
CA ASN A 186 8.00 -19.05 -13.66
C ASN A 186 7.12 -17.97 -14.29
N SER A 187 6.07 -18.40 -15.00
CA SER A 187 5.14 -17.49 -15.69
C SER A 187 4.44 -16.52 -14.75
N TYR A 188 4.22 -16.89 -13.49
CA TYR A 188 3.66 -16.00 -12.47
C TYR A 188 4.60 -14.83 -12.19
N VAL A 189 5.90 -15.09 -12.02
CA VAL A 189 6.88 -14.04 -11.75
C VAL A 189 7.20 -13.23 -13.02
N ALA A 190 7.25 -13.90 -14.17
CA ALA A 190 7.58 -13.29 -15.46
C ALA A 190 6.63 -12.14 -15.81
N GLU A 191 5.33 -12.29 -15.55
CA GLU A 191 4.30 -11.26 -15.78
C GLU A 191 4.61 -9.92 -15.09
N TRP A 192 5.21 -9.96 -13.91
CA TRP A 192 5.49 -8.77 -13.10
C TRP A 192 6.92 -8.25 -13.24
N SER A 193 7.79 -9.01 -13.91
CA SER A 193 9.23 -8.80 -13.94
C SER A 193 9.69 -7.65 -14.85
N ASP A 194 8.90 -7.28 -15.87
CA ASP A 194 9.25 -6.14 -16.75
C ASP A 194 9.16 -4.79 -16.02
N GLY A 195 8.23 -4.70 -15.06
CA GLY A 195 8.09 -3.56 -14.16
C GLY A 195 7.69 -2.23 -14.80
N ASN A 196 7.53 -2.11 -16.12
CA ASN A 196 7.35 -0.80 -16.78
C ASN A 196 6.03 -0.12 -16.42
N ALA A 197 4.94 -0.90 -16.30
CA ALA A 197 3.66 -0.36 -15.85
C ALA A 197 3.76 0.20 -14.42
N ARG A 198 4.36 -0.58 -13.51
CA ARG A 198 4.65 -0.18 -12.13
C ARG A 198 5.59 1.02 -12.05
N TYR A 199 6.61 1.07 -12.91
CA TYR A 199 7.54 2.19 -12.98
C TYR A 199 6.84 3.48 -13.42
N LYS A 200 5.93 3.42 -14.41
CA LYS A 200 5.11 4.58 -14.79
C LYS A 200 4.21 5.07 -13.66
N ILE A 201 3.64 4.15 -12.88
CA ILE A 201 2.87 4.48 -11.67
C ILE A 201 3.79 5.18 -10.65
N LEU A 202 4.98 4.64 -10.41
CA LEU A 202 5.98 5.22 -9.52
C LEU A 202 6.38 6.63 -9.96
N GLN A 203 6.71 6.82 -11.24
CA GLN A 203 7.02 8.13 -11.82
C GLN A 203 5.86 9.12 -11.61
N LYS A 204 4.63 8.67 -11.84
CA LYS A 204 3.43 9.50 -11.67
C LYS A 204 3.26 9.94 -10.22
N ILE A 205 3.28 9.02 -9.25
CA ILE A 205 3.09 9.39 -7.84
C ILE A 205 4.27 10.23 -7.35
N SER A 206 5.51 9.91 -7.75
CA SER A 206 6.69 10.68 -7.37
C SER A 206 6.71 12.10 -7.93
N GLY A 207 6.11 12.31 -9.10
CA GLY A 207 5.96 13.63 -9.71
C GLY A 207 4.96 14.56 -9.02
N ILE A 208 4.12 14.05 -8.10
CA ILE A 208 3.11 14.86 -7.40
C ILE A 208 3.69 15.35 -6.06
N PRO A 209 3.75 16.67 -5.80
CA PRO A 209 4.13 17.18 -4.49
C PRO A 209 3.21 16.67 -3.37
N ASN A 210 3.78 16.40 -2.19
CA ASN A 210 3.03 15.86 -1.05
C ASN A 210 1.79 16.72 -0.70
N ALA A 211 1.94 18.05 -0.68
CA ALA A 211 0.86 18.98 -0.39
C ALA A 211 -0.28 18.91 -1.43
N GLU A 212 0.06 18.79 -2.72
CA GLU A 212 -0.91 18.66 -3.80
C GLU A 212 -1.68 17.34 -3.71
N LEU A 213 -0.98 16.24 -3.43
CA LEU A 213 -1.60 14.92 -3.23
C LEU A 213 -2.58 14.95 -2.06
N GLN A 214 -2.15 15.53 -0.92
CA GLN A 214 -3.00 15.67 0.26
C GLN A 214 -4.22 16.54 -0.04
N GLU A 215 -4.07 17.68 -0.72
CA GLU A 215 -5.19 18.53 -1.11
C GLU A 215 -6.18 17.77 -2.00
N LYS A 216 -5.70 17.05 -3.01
CA LYS A 216 -6.52 16.24 -3.91
C LYS A 216 -7.34 15.21 -3.13
N TRP A 217 -6.72 14.50 -2.20
CA TRP A 217 -7.39 13.49 -1.37
C TRP A 217 -8.33 14.10 -0.33
N GLN A 218 -7.99 15.25 0.26
CA GLN A 218 -8.90 16.00 1.13
C GLN A 218 -10.17 16.42 0.38
N ASN A 219 -10.06 16.83 -0.88
CA ASN A 219 -11.21 17.18 -1.71
C ASN A 219 -12.10 15.96 -2.00
N ILE A 220 -11.50 14.79 -2.24
CA ILE A 220 -12.24 13.51 -2.35
C ILE A 220 -12.95 13.17 -1.03
N PHE A 221 -12.28 13.33 0.11
CA PHE A 221 -12.88 13.07 1.43
C PHE A 221 -14.14 13.91 1.67
N LYS A 222 -14.12 15.20 1.27
CA LYS A 222 -15.29 16.09 1.39
C LYS A 222 -16.51 15.57 0.61
N LEU A 223 -16.35 14.76 -0.44
CA LEU A 223 -17.46 14.15 -1.18
C LEU A 223 -18.26 13.15 -0.33
N TYR A 224 -17.63 12.52 0.66
CA TYR A 224 -18.27 11.58 1.57
C TYR A 224 -18.86 12.27 2.80
N SER A 225 -18.26 13.37 3.24
CA SER A 225 -18.77 14.16 4.36
C SER A 225 -20.05 14.94 4.03
N LYS A 226 -20.26 15.30 2.76
CA LYS A 226 -21.49 15.96 2.28
C LYS A 226 -22.71 15.02 2.12
N LYS A 227 -22.52 13.71 2.33
CA LYS A 227 -23.58 12.68 2.19
C LYS A 227 -24.13 12.17 3.52
N LYS A 228 -23.77 12.80 4.64
CA LYS A 228 -24.39 12.60 5.97
C LYS A 228 -25.33 13.76 6.25
#